data_AF-A0A927TGP7-F1
#
_entry.id   AF-A0A927TGP7-F1
#
_cell.length_a   1.000
_cell.length_b   1.000
_cell.length_c   1.000
_cell.angle_alpha   90.00
_cell.angle_beta   90.00
_cell.angle_gamma   90.00
#
_symmetry.space_group_name_H-M   'P 1'
#
loop_
_entity.id
_entity.type
_entity.pdbx_description
1 polymer ?
#
loop_
_entity_poly.entity_id
_entity_poly.type
_entity_poly.pdbx_seq_one_letter_code
_entity_poly.pdbx_strand_id
1 'polypeptide(L)'
;MEGMPMKKIIALSLIGTCLLFGACKSQEAVDSNVVESDIATPVTPDADKPQETFEVLHIMSYHEGWEWTEMQLQGFKDGLGDCEVEYTVKAMDCKNHADDEYRNAKAQELMDYIDTNQPDLVYVSDDEALQYVVSNYSDSDIPFVFSCVNKSKEEYGLGEADNVTGVYEVEHFGASFELIQEIVPDIKDVIIIYDRAEMWNNVKARMEAEIVKYPDVNFIFLDPIMTFEEYQQTILEYNGKVDALCLVGVFNYADENGDSVFYQDVLKWTEENSTIPDFSFWIDRIDNSTLCSVAISGYEQGYTAGEIAEQILVDKVDPAEIPTTHTAKGSVAINTKRAEKLGLTVDADLLLSAEVYSKYQWEE
;
A
#
# COMPACT_ATOMS: atom_id res chain seq x y z
N MET A 1 42.63 24.93 43.67
CA MET A 1 42.90 23.58 44.19
C MET A 1 41.77 22.70 43.73
N GLU A 2 41.90 21.70 42.88
CA GLU A 2 42.99 21.12 42.09
C GLU A 2 42.29 20.58 40.83
N GLY A 3 42.95 20.69 39.68
CA GLY A 3 42.49 20.11 38.42
C GLY A 3 43.21 18.81 38.07
N MET A 4 42.87 18.34 36.86
CA MET A 4 43.53 17.33 35.99
C MET A 4 43.12 15.85 36.12
N PRO A 5 43.28 15.04 35.03
CA PRO A 5 43.23 15.40 33.59
C PRO A 5 42.59 14.35 32.64
N MET A 6 42.24 14.84 31.45
CA MET A 6 42.11 14.11 30.17
C MET A 6 43.35 13.27 29.80
N LYS A 7 43.13 12.14 29.12
CA LYS A 7 44.15 11.46 28.29
C LYS A 7 43.61 11.14 26.89
N LYS A 8 44.30 11.67 25.88
CA LYS A 8 44.29 11.26 24.46
C LYS A 8 45.26 10.09 24.26
N ILE A 9 44.93 9.12 23.41
CA ILE A 9 45.84 8.12 22.80
C ILE A 9 45.32 7.92 21.35
N ILE A 10 45.88 8.59 20.34
CA ILE A 10 47.00 8.19 19.45
C ILE A 10 46.72 6.91 18.64
N ALA A 11 46.53 7.11 17.33
CA ALA A 11 46.53 6.11 16.27
C ALA A 11 47.94 5.62 15.94
N LEU A 12 48.07 4.36 15.51
CA LEU A 12 49.25 3.85 14.80
C LEU A 12 48.81 2.77 13.79
N SER A 13 49.08 3.02 12.51
CA SER A 13 48.99 2.02 11.45
C SER A 13 50.20 1.08 11.49
N LEU A 14 50.03 -0.16 11.04
CA LEU A 14 51.15 -0.98 10.62
C LEU A 14 50.73 -1.96 9.51
N ILE A 15 51.31 -1.68 8.35
CA ILE A 15 51.39 -2.51 7.15
C ILE A 15 52.28 -3.71 7.45
N GLY A 16 51.88 -4.91 7.03
CA GLY A 16 52.64 -6.14 7.23
C GLY A 16 52.44 -7.14 6.10
N THR A 17 53.07 -6.88 4.96
CA THR A 17 53.29 -7.83 3.87
C THR A 17 54.32 -8.88 4.32
N CYS A 18 54.06 -10.18 4.13
CA CYS A 18 55.12 -11.19 4.09
C CYS A 18 54.79 -12.33 3.12
N LEU A 19 55.71 -12.49 2.16
CA LEU A 19 55.80 -13.51 1.14
C LEU A 19 56.30 -14.86 1.69
N LEU A 20 55.74 -15.91 1.09
CA LEU A 20 56.24 -17.27 0.83
C LEU A 20 57.70 -17.61 1.22
N PHE A 21 57.87 -18.75 1.89
CA PHE A 21 58.87 -19.77 1.55
C PHE A 21 58.39 -21.17 2.01
N GLY A 22 58.42 -22.13 1.08
CA GLY A 22 58.01 -23.51 1.33
C GLY A 22 59.09 -24.39 1.92
N ALA A 23 58.67 -25.56 2.40
CA ALA A 23 59.52 -26.76 2.45
C ALA A 23 58.65 -28.02 2.47
N CYS A 24 58.92 -28.87 1.50
CA CYS A 24 58.34 -30.18 1.25
C CYS A 24 58.84 -31.21 2.29
N LYS A 25 57.95 -32.04 2.85
CA LYS A 25 58.27 -33.37 3.41
C LYS A 25 57.13 -34.36 3.17
N SER A 26 57.56 -35.60 2.99
CA SER A 26 56.95 -36.75 2.33
C SER A 26 56.24 -37.73 3.27
N GLN A 27 55.31 -38.52 2.69
CA GLN A 27 54.72 -39.81 3.13
C GLN A 27 53.86 -39.75 4.42
N GLU A 28 52.69 -40.40 4.55
CA GLU A 28 52.09 -41.54 3.86
C GLU A 28 50.57 -41.60 4.16
N ALA A 29 49.78 -42.03 3.16
CA ALA A 29 48.45 -42.66 3.11
C ALA A 29 47.40 -42.45 4.24
N VAL A 30 46.14 -42.16 3.86
CA VAL A 30 45.00 -43.13 3.83
C VAL A 30 43.79 -42.45 3.15
N ASP A 31 43.13 -43.22 2.29
CA ASP A 31 41.89 -42.94 1.56
C ASP A 31 40.74 -42.43 2.45
N SER A 32 40.10 -41.35 2.02
CA SER A 32 38.68 -41.12 2.29
C SER A 32 38.06 -40.38 1.10
N ASN A 33 37.21 -41.09 0.35
CA ASN A 33 36.36 -40.54 -0.70
C ASN A 33 35.57 -39.33 -0.18
N VAL A 34 35.84 -38.14 -0.73
CA VAL A 34 34.94 -36.99 -0.70
C VAL A 34 34.54 -36.73 -2.14
N VAL A 35 33.22 -36.76 -2.37
CA VAL A 35 32.57 -36.39 -3.62
C VAL A 35 32.86 -34.92 -3.87
N GLU A 36 33.50 -34.57 -4.99
CA GLU A 36 33.59 -33.20 -5.46
C GLU A 36 32.17 -32.67 -5.70
N SER A 37 31.72 -31.75 -4.86
CA SER A 37 30.60 -30.88 -5.16
C SER A 37 31.10 -29.83 -6.15
N ASP A 38 30.58 -29.84 -7.37
CA ASP A 38 30.76 -28.77 -8.35
C ASP A 38 30.27 -27.45 -7.74
N ILE A 39 31.22 -26.62 -7.29
CA ILE A 39 30.93 -25.24 -6.91
C ILE A 39 30.76 -24.47 -8.22
N ALA A 40 29.51 -24.24 -8.59
CA ALA A 40 29.17 -23.36 -9.70
C ALA A 40 29.83 -22.00 -9.48
N THR A 41 30.66 -21.58 -10.44
CA THR A 41 31.20 -20.22 -10.51
C THR A 41 30.05 -19.22 -10.56
N PRO A 42 30.14 -18.07 -9.86
CA PRO A 42 29.15 -17.02 -9.99
C PRO A 42 29.11 -16.55 -11.44
N VAL A 43 27.95 -16.68 -12.07
CA VAL A 43 27.69 -16.08 -13.39
C VAL A 43 27.65 -14.58 -13.18
N THR A 44 28.68 -13.87 -13.62
CA THR A 44 28.62 -12.42 -13.79
C THR A 44 27.57 -12.09 -14.87
N PRO A 45 26.67 -11.12 -14.66
CA PRO A 45 25.78 -10.65 -15.71
C PRO A 45 26.59 -10.24 -16.93
N ASP A 46 26.17 -10.70 -18.10
CA ASP A 46 26.81 -10.39 -19.37
C ASP A 46 26.51 -8.92 -19.72
N ALA A 47 27.48 -8.04 -19.44
CA ALA A 47 27.34 -6.58 -19.52
C ALA A 47 27.30 -6.01 -20.96
N ASP A 48 27.02 -6.85 -21.96
CA ASP A 48 27.16 -6.52 -23.39
C ASP A 48 25.93 -6.93 -24.24
N LYS A 49 24.80 -7.30 -23.62
CA LYS A 49 23.51 -7.36 -24.32
C LYS A 49 22.89 -5.96 -24.35
N PRO A 50 22.43 -5.45 -25.50
CA PRO A 50 21.59 -4.25 -25.53
C PRO A 50 20.40 -4.50 -24.61
N GLN A 51 20.18 -3.59 -23.67
CA GLN A 51 18.96 -3.59 -22.88
C GLN A 51 17.81 -3.28 -23.84
N GLU A 52 16.84 -4.18 -23.94
CA GLU A 52 15.64 -3.98 -24.76
C GLU A 52 14.87 -2.81 -24.12
N THR A 53 14.67 -1.73 -24.88
CA THR A 53 13.86 -0.58 -24.43
C THR A 53 12.41 -0.84 -24.82
N PHE A 54 11.52 -0.89 -23.83
CA PHE A 54 10.08 -1.11 -24.05
C PHE A 54 9.29 0.19 -24.11
N GLU A 55 8.20 0.22 -24.87
CA GLU A 55 7.25 1.32 -24.89
C GLU A 55 6.06 1.03 -23.96
N VAL A 56 5.92 1.82 -22.89
CA VAL A 56 4.77 1.70 -21.97
C VAL A 56 3.88 2.92 -22.08
N LEU A 57 2.59 2.67 -22.30
CA LEU A 57 1.54 3.68 -22.21
C LEU A 57 0.85 3.60 -20.85
N HIS A 58 0.96 4.65 -20.04
CA HIS A 58 0.15 4.81 -18.84
C HIS A 58 -1.09 5.66 -19.13
N ILE A 59 -2.27 5.11 -18.86
CA ILE A 59 -3.56 5.82 -18.94
C ILE A 59 -4.13 5.99 -17.53
N MET A 60 -4.22 7.23 -17.08
CA MET A 60 -4.80 7.59 -15.79
C MET A 60 -6.29 7.91 -15.94
N SER A 61 -7.12 7.42 -15.03
CA SER A 61 -8.53 7.83 -14.96
C SER A 61 -8.70 9.33 -14.68
N TYR A 62 -7.75 9.93 -13.96
CA TYR A 62 -7.82 11.31 -13.47
C TYR A 62 -6.77 12.22 -14.11
N HIS A 63 -6.80 13.52 -13.80
CA HIS A 63 -5.88 14.50 -14.39
C HIS A 63 -4.43 14.33 -13.92
N GLU A 64 -3.51 14.75 -14.78
CA GLU A 64 -2.09 14.94 -14.46
C GLU A 64 -1.88 15.97 -13.36
N GLY A 65 -0.85 15.78 -12.54
CA GLY A 65 -0.50 16.68 -11.45
C GLY A 65 -1.36 16.53 -10.20
N TRP A 66 -2.29 15.57 -10.16
CA TRP A 66 -2.92 15.18 -8.91
C TRP A 66 -1.99 14.21 -8.16
N GLU A 67 -1.69 14.51 -6.90
CA GLU A 67 -0.73 13.74 -6.08
C GLU A 67 -0.99 12.22 -6.11
N TRP A 68 -2.26 11.79 -6.10
CA TRP A 68 -2.64 10.39 -6.21
C TRP A 68 -2.11 9.72 -7.49
N THR A 69 -2.30 10.36 -8.65
CA THR A 69 -1.89 9.80 -9.94
C THR A 69 -0.38 9.83 -10.11
N GLU A 70 0.29 10.84 -9.56
CA GLU A 70 1.75 10.92 -9.53
C GLU A 70 2.36 9.82 -8.66
N MET A 71 1.78 9.52 -7.50
CA MET A 71 2.21 8.42 -6.64
C MET A 71 2.08 7.07 -7.34
N GLN A 72 0.96 6.82 -8.03
CA GLN A 72 0.75 5.60 -8.83
C GLN A 72 1.81 5.44 -9.93
N LEU A 73 2.09 6.49 -10.68
CA LEU A 73 3.10 6.45 -11.74
C LEU A 73 4.51 6.26 -11.18
N GLN A 74 4.85 6.94 -10.07
CA GLN A 74 6.15 6.79 -9.44
C GLN A 74 6.34 5.37 -8.89
N GLY A 75 5.32 4.83 -8.23
CA GLY A 75 5.33 3.44 -7.78
C GLY A 75 5.57 2.48 -8.92
N PHE A 76 4.81 2.61 -10.01
CA PHE A 76 4.95 1.76 -11.19
C PHE A 76 6.37 1.78 -11.79
N LYS A 77 6.97 2.97 -11.89
CA LYS A 77 8.36 3.13 -12.35
C LYS A 77 9.35 2.42 -11.43
N ASP A 78 9.18 2.55 -10.12
CA ASP A 78 10.08 1.93 -9.14
C ASP A 78 9.91 0.40 -9.10
N GLY A 79 8.68 -0.10 -9.30
CA GLY A 79 8.37 -1.53 -9.37
C GLY A 79 8.91 -2.21 -10.64
N LEU A 80 9.09 -1.46 -11.73
CA LEU A 80 9.77 -1.93 -12.94
C LEU A 80 11.29 -2.12 -12.77
N GLY A 81 11.85 -1.68 -11.63
CA GLY A 81 13.26 -1.86 -11.31
C GLY A 81 14.19 -1.19 -12.34
N ASP A 82 15.16 -1.96 -12.83
CA ASP A 82 16.17 -1.48 -13.77
C ASP A 82 15.71 -1.55 -15.24
N CYS A 83 14.46 -1.95 -15.53
CA CYS A 83 13.94 -2.09 -16.89
C CYS A 83 13.95 -0.75 -17.66
N GLU A 84 14.57 -0.71 -18.84
CA GLU A 84 14.57 0.49 -19.70
C GLU A 84 13.22 0.61 -20.41
N VAL A 85 12.50 1.69 -20.11
CA VAL A 85 11.15 1.95 -20.64
C VAL A 85 11.03 3.39 -21.12
N GLU A 86 10.48 3.58 -22.32
CA GLU A 86 9.95 4.85 -22.79
C GLU A 86 8.48 5.00 -22.37
N TYR A 87 8.21 5.96 -21.50
CA TYR A 87 6.87 6.20 -20.97
C TYR A 87 6.12 7.25 -21.80
N THR A 88 4.92 6.89 -22.25
CA THR A 88 3.89 7.86 -22.61
C THR A 88 2.83 7.88 -21.53
N VAL A 89 2.51 9.05 -21.01
CA VAL A 89 1.46 9.23 -19.99
C VAL A 89 0.30 10.00 -20.61
N LYS A 90 -0.93 9.55 -20.34
CA LYS A 90 -2.16 10.22 -20.78
C LYS A 90 -3.22 10.18 -19.68
N ALA A 91 -3.98 11.26 -19.55
CA ALA A 91 -5.07 11.39 -18.60
C ALA A 91 -6.44 11.35 -19.28
N MET A 92 -7.40 10.69 -18.64
CA MET A 92 -8.82 10.79 -18.99
C MET A 92 -9.50 11.99 -18.35
N ASP A 93 -9.02 12.48 -17.21
CA ASP A 93 -9.61 13.59 -16.42
C ASP A 93 -11.10 13.39 -16.06
N CYS A 94 -11.47 12.17 -15.66
CA CYS A 94 -12.87 11.82 -15.38
C CYS A 94 -13.47 12.51 -14.15
N LYS A 95 -12.64 13.02 -13.23
CA LYS A 95 -13.12 13.76 -12.03
C LYS A 95 -13.59 15.17 -12.34
N ASN A 96 -12.97 15.84 -13.30
CA ASN A 96 -13.41 17.17 -13.74
C ASN A 96 -14.53 17.10 -14.79
N HIS A 97 -14.72 15.92 -15.39
CA HIS A 97 -15.70 15.67 -16.45
C HIS A 97 -16.60 14.48 -16.14
N ALA A 98 -17.74 14.76 -15.50
CA ALA A 98 -18.75 13.75 -15.15
C ALA A 98 -19.66 13.34 -16.32
N ASP A 99 -19.54 13.97 -17.48
CA ASP A 99 -20.38 13.67 -18.64
C ASP A 99 -19.83 12.47 -19.44
N ASP A 100 -20.69 11.48 -19.67
CA ASP A 100 -20.31 10.28 -20.41
C ASP A 100 -19.88 10.58 -21.86
N GLU A 101 -20.39 11.65 -22.47
CA GLU A 101 -20.00 12.04 -23.83
C GLU A 101 -18.51 12.39 -23.90
N TYR A 102 -18.02 13.24 -22.99
CA TYR A 102 -16.60 13.54 -22.85
C TYR A 102 -15.78 12.28 -22.57
N ARG A 103 -16.20 11.48 -21.59
CA ARG A 103 -15.45 10.27 -21.17
C ARG A 103 -15.30 9.28 -22.32
N ASN A 104 -16.37 9.03 -23.07
CA ASN A 104 -16.33 8.17 -24.25
C ASN A 104 -15.47 8.76 -25.38
N ALA A 105 -15.58 10.06 -25.64
CA ALA A 105 -14.75 10.72 -26.67
C ALA A 105 -13.26 10.68 -26.33
N LYS A 106 -12.92 10.92 -25.06
CA LYS A 106 -11.55 10.83 -24.55
C LYS A 106 -11.03 9.39 -24.58
N ALA A 107 -11.85 8.42 -24.19
CA ALA A 107 -11.50 7.01 -24.30
C ALA A 107 -11.22 6.61 -25.76
N GLN A 108 -12.06 7.05 -26.72
CA GLN A 108 -11.82 6.79 -28.13
C GLN A 108 -10.49 7.38 -28.63
N GLU A 109 -10.12 8.60 -28.22
CA GLU A 109 -8.81 9.19 -28.53
C GLU A 109 -7.65 8.32 -28.02
N LEU A 110 -7.78 7.75 -26.82
CA LEU A 110 -6.78 6.88 -26.22
C LEU A 110 -6.72 5.52 -26.92
N MET A 111 -7.87 4.98 -27.33
CA MET A 111 -7.95 3.75 -28.11
C MET A 111 -7.28 3.92 -29.48
N ASP A 112 -7.58 5.00 -30.20
CA ASP A 112 -6.93 5.33 -31.47
C ASP A 112 -5.40 5.44 -31.31
N TYR A 113 -4.94 5.94 -30.16
CA TYR A 113 -3.52 5.99 -29.84
C TYR A 113 -2.91 4.60 -29.60
N ILE A 114 -3.57 3.71 -28.84
CA ILE A 114 -3.14 2.32 -28.65
C ILE A 114 -3.04 1.61 -30.01
N ASP A 115 -4.10 1.69 -30.83
CA ASP A 115 -4.16 1.06 -32.15
C ASP A 115 -3.06 1.56 -33.10
N THR A 116 -2.71 2.85 -33.01
CA THR A 116 -1.70 3.46 -33.87
C THR A 116 -0.27 3.15 -33.43
N ASN A 117 0.01 3.20 -32.12
CA ASN A 117 1.37 3.13 -31.60
C ASN A 117 1.76 1.72 -31.17
N GLN A 118 0.80 0.86 -30.82
CA GLN A 118 1.01 -0.52 -30.41
C GLN A 118 2.11 -0.66 -29.32
N PRO A 119 1.91 -0.01 -28.14
CA PRO A 119 2.88 -0.11 -27.06
C PRO A 119 3.08 -1.56 -26.60
N ASP A 120 4.26 -1.86 -26.05
CA ASP A 120 4.57 -3.20 -25.53
C ASP A 120 3.71 -3.57 -24.32
N LEU A 121 3.25 -2.58 -23.55
CA LEU A 121 2.32 -2.75 -22.43
C LEU A 121 1.51 -1.48 -22.18
N VAL A 122 0.25 -1.64 -21.79
CA VAL A 122 -0.61 -0.54 -21.32
C VAL A 122 -0.84 -0.69 -19.83
N TYR A 123 -0.38 0.28 -19.06
CA TYR A 123 -0.69 0.42 -17.64
C TYR A 123 -1.89 1.33 -17.48
N VAL A 124 -2.91 0.94 -16.72
CA VAL A 124 -4.06 1.80 -16.39
C VAL A 124 -4.22 1.96 -14.88
N SER A 125 -4.59 3.15 -14.44
CA SER A 125 -4.88 3.40 -13.02
C SER A 125 -6.32 3.86 -12.79
N ASP A 126 -6.94 3.25 -11.78
CA ASP A 126 -8.33 3.42 -11.35
C ASP A 126 -9.39 2.91 -12.35
N ASP A 127 -10.64 2.85 -11.86
CA ASP A 127 -11.74 2.15 -12.52
C ASP A 127 -12.13 2.73 -13.89
N GLU A 128 -12.09 4.06 -14.11
CA GLU A 128 -12.54 4.64 -15.39
C GLU A 128 -11.63 4.28 -16.57
N ALA A 129 -10.30 4.27 -16.40
CA ALA A 129 -9.38 3.88 -17.45
C ALA A 129 -9.57 2.39 -17.83
N LEU A 130 -9.76 1.53 -16.84
CA LEU A 130 -10.09 0.12 -17.08
C LEU A 130 -11.44 -0.01 -17.81
N GLN A 131 -12.47 0.67 -17.32
CA GLN A 131 -13.84 0.57 -17.83
C GLN A 131 -13.97 1.10 -19.25
N TYR A 132 -13.50 2.31 -19.54
CA TYR A 132 -13.78 2.99 -20.81
C TYR A 132 -12.76 2.66 -21.89
N VAL A 133 -11.53 2.25 -21.53
CA VAL A 133 -10.47 1.92 -22.50
C VAL A 133 -10.29 0.40 -22.57
N VAL A 134 -9.82 -0.23 -21.50
CA VAL A 134 -9.34 -1.63 -21.52
C VAL A 134 -10.44 -2.64 -21.82
N SER A 135 -11.69 -2.37 -21.41
CA SER A 135 -12.84 -3.25 -21.71
C SER A 135 -13.06 -3.52 -23.22
N ASN A 136 -12.45 -2.71 -24.10
CA ASN A 136 -12.51 -2.88 -25.56
C ASN A 136 -11.37 -3.76 -26.12
N TYR A 137 -10.45 -4.24 -25.29
CA TYR A 137 -9.23 -4.96 -25.69
C TYR A 137 -9.12 -6.38 -25.11
N SER A 138 -10.25 -7.02 -24.75
CA SER A 138 -10.23 -8.38 -24.18
C SER A 138 -9.60 -9.43 -25.08
N ASP A 139 -9.59 -9.20 -26.40
CA ASP A 139 -9.01 -10.10 -27.42
C ASP A 139 -7.71 -9.55 -28.04
N SER A 140 -7.06 -8.57 -27.39
CA SER A 140 -5.83 -7.94 -27.89
C SER A 140 -4.58 -8.74 -27.55
N ASP A 141 -3.56 -8.68 -28.41
CA ASP A 141 -2.22 -9.22 -28.11
C ASP A 141 -1.44 -8.32 -27.13
N ILE A 142 -1.86 -7.06 -26.95
CA ILE A 142 -1.23 -6.12 -26.03
C ILE A 142 -1.57 -6.53 -24.59
N PRO A 143 -0.58 -6.65 -23.67
CA PRO A 143 -0.84 -6.88 -22.27
C PRO A 143 -1.29 -5.58 -21.56
N PHE A 144 -2.27 -5.73 -20.68
CA PHE A 144 -2.79 -4.64 -19.84
C PHE A 144 -2.60 -4.96 -18.37
N VAL A 145 -2.00 -4.02 -17.64
CA VAL A 145 -1.85 -4.09 -16.19
C VAL A 145 -2.65 -2.96 -15.56
N PHE A 146 -3.50 -3.26 -14.57
CA PHE A 146 -4.24 -2.23 -13.83
C PHE A 146 -3.75 -2.09 -12.39
N SER A 147 -3.99 -0.93 -11.77
CA SER A 147 -3.89 -0.72 -10.32
C SER A 147 -5.03 0.16 -9.81
N CYS A 148 -5.26 0.17 -8.48
CA CYS A 148 -6.28 1.01 -7.84
C CYS A 148 -7.72 0.78 -8.35
N VAL A 149 -8.03 -0.44 -8.80
CA VAL A 149 -9.37 -0.79 -9.30
C VAL A 149 -10.20 -1.37 -8.15
N ASN A 150 -11.42 -0.86 -7.96
CA ASN A 150 -12.28 -1.24 -6.83
C ASN A 150 -13.18 -2.44 -7.13
N LYS A 151 -13.60 -2.61 -8.39
CA LYS A 151 -14.46 -3.72 -8.82
C LYS A 151 -13.67 -4.83 -9.47
N SER A 152 -14.24 -6.03 -9.47
CA SER A 152 -13.65 -7.16 -10.16
C SER A 152 -13.60 -6.91 -11.68
N LYS A 153 -12.60 -7.45 -12.38
CA LYS A 153 -12.48 -7.32 -13.85
C LYS A 153 -13.69 -7.91 -14.57
N GLU A 154 -14.33 -8.93 -13.98
CA GLU A 154 -15.57 -9.55 -14.46
C GLU A 154 -16.71 -8.53 -14.57
N GLU A 155 -16.82 -7.59 -13.63
CA GLU A 155 -17.83 -6.53 -13.67
C GLU A 155 -17.62 -5.55 -14.82
N TYR A 156 -16.41 -5.50 -15.38
CA TYR A 156 -16.06 -4.73 -16.57
C TYR A 156 -16.12 -5.55 -17.87
N GLY A 157 -16.58 -6.81 -17.80
CA GLY A 157 -16.63 -7.70 -18.97
C GLY A 157 -15.27 -8.33 -19.32
N LEU A 158 -14.28 -8.24 -18.44
CA LEU A 158 -12.90 -8.70 -18.66
C LEU A 158 -12.60 -10.06 -17.97
N GLY A 159 -13.64 -10.81 -17.58
CA GLY A 159 -13.48 -12.08 -16.86
C GLY A 159 -12.67 -13.13 -17.64
N GLU A 160 -12.86 -13.19 -18.95
CA GLU A 160 -12.15 -14.10 -19.86
C GLU A 160 -11.00 -13.40 -20.62
N ALA A 161 -10.65 -12.16 -20.23
CA ALA A 161 -9.55 -11.43 -20.85
C ALA A 161 -8.22 -11.91 -20.27
N ASP A 162 -7.56 -12.81 -20.99
CA ASP A 162 -6.29 -13.44 -20.63
C ASP A 162 -5.12 -12.43 -20.65
N ASN A 163 -5.23 -11.37 -21.44
CA ASN A 163 -4.24 -10.30 -21.54
C ASN A 163 -4.37 -9.21 -20.45
N VAL A 164 -5.33 -9.34 -19.51
CA VAL A 164 -5.59 -8.33 -18.47
C VAL A 164 -5.38 -8.91 -17.07
N THR A 165 -4.42 -8.33 -16.35
CA THR A 165 -4.13 -8.62 -14.93
C THR A 165 -3.86 -7.32 -14.17
N GLY A 166 -3.65 -7.38 -12.85
CA GLY A 166 -3.37 -6.17 -12.06
C GLY A 166 -3.66 -6.27 -10.57
N VAL A 167 -3.77 -5.09 -9.97
CA VAL A 167 -3.83 -4.87 -8.52
C VAL A 167 -5.15 -4.18 -8.15
N TYR A 168 -5.96 -4.85 -7.35
CA TYR A 168 -7.19 -4.28 -6.79
C TYR A 168 -6.91 -3.39 -5.58
N GLU A 169 -7.72 -2.35 -5.44
CA GLU A 169 -7.75 -1.51 -4.24
C GLU A 169 -8.54 -2.21 -3.14
N VAL A 170 -7.82 -2.68 -2.12
CA VAL A 170 -8.41 -3.34 -0.96
C VAL A 170 -7.85 -2.68 0.29
N GLU A 171 -8.72 -2.37 1.24
CA GLU A 171 -8.34 -1.74 2.49
C GLU A 171 -7.49 -2.68 3.36
N HIS A 172 -6.48 -2.14 4.03
CA HIS A 172 -5.55 -2.92 4.83
C HIS A 172 -6.04 -3.14 6.28
N PHE A 173 -7.26 -3.67 6.45
CA PHE A 173 -7.82 -3.89 7.79
C PHE A 173 -6.92 -4.76 8.68
N GLY A 174 -6.46 -5.91 8.18
CA GLY A 174 -5.59 -6.81 8.93
C GLY A 174 -4.27 -6.15 9.34
N ALA A 175 -3.60 -5.47 8.41
CA ALA A 175 -2.34 -4.77 8.71
C ALA A 175 -2.52 -3.60 9.67
N SER A 176 -3.63 -2.84 9.57
CA SER A 176 -3.97 -1.80 10.55
C SER A 176 -4.26 -2.38 11.94
N PHE A 177 -4.91 -3.55 12.00
CA PHE A 177 -5.15 -4.24 13.26
C PHE A 177 -3.83 -4.74 13.89
N GLU A 178 -2.94 -5.32 13.09
CA GLU A 178 -1.62 -5.75 13.55
C GLU A 178 -0.78 -4.57 14.04
N LEU A 179 -0.83 -3.43 13.35
CA LEU A 179 -0.16 -2.20 13.77
C LEU A 179 -0.64 -1.71 15.14
N ILE A 180 -1.97 -1.67 15.39
CA ILE A 180 -2.46 -1.28 16.70
C ILE A 180 -2.11 -2.32 17.78
N GLN A 181 -1.98 -3.61 17.43
CA GLN A 181 -1.49 -4.62 18.36
C GLN A 181 -0.01 -4.43 18.72
N GLU A 182 0.82 -3.93 17.80
CA GLU A 182 2.21 -3.58 18.14
C GLU A 182 2.28 -2.41 19.14
N ILE A 183 1.31 -1.49 19.10
CA ILE A 183 1.19 -0.37 20.06
C ILE A 183 0.51 -0.81 21.36
N VAL A 184 -0.47 -1.71 21.28
CA VAL A 184 -1.31 -2.20 22.39
C VAL A 184 -1.38 -3.75 22.34
N PRO A 185 -0.40 -4.46 22.94
CA PRO A 185 -0.17 -5.90 22.71
C PRO A 185 -1.22 -6.87 23.24
N ASP A 186 -2.17 -6.42 24.06
CA ASP A 186 -3.15 -7.27 24.76
C ASP A 186 -4.61 -7.04 24.32
N ILE A 187 -4.84 -6.57 23.09
CA ILE A 187 -6.21 -6.38 22.56
C ILE A 187 -6.99 -7.71 22.51
N LYS A 188 -8.18 -7.73 23.12
CA LYS A 188 -9.13 -8.85 23.12
C LYS A 188 -10.51 -8.46 22.63
N ASP A 189 -10.99 -7.27 22.93
CA ASP A 189 -12.30 -6.79 22.49
C ASP A 189 -12.13 -5.56 21.59
N VAL A 190 -12.62 -5.67 20.36
CA VAL A 190 -12.54 -4.60 19.35
C VAL A 190 -13.95 -4.24 18.91
N ILE A 191 -14.34 -2.98 19.05
CA ILE A 191 -15.58 -2.49 18.45
C ILE A 191 -15.31 -1.92 17.07
N ILE A 192 -16.22 -2.18 16.14
CA ILE A 192 -16.13 -1.70 14.76
C ILE A 192 -17.33 -0.80 14.50
N ILE A 193 -17.05 0.46 14.20
CA ILE A 193 -18.07 1.51 13.98
C ILE A 193 -18.03 2.02 12.55
N TYR A 194 -19.20 2.10 11.94
CA TYR A 194 -19.43 2.68 10.63
C TYR A 194 -20.80 3.38 10.58
N ASP A 195 -20.89 4.37 9.70
CA ASP A 195 -22.11 5.10 9.43
C ASP A 195 -23.04 4.34 8.45
N ARG A 196 -24.12 5.00 8.03
CA ARG A 196 -25.17 4.44 7.19
C ARG A 196 -24.85 4.29 5.69
N ALA A 197 -23.63 4.59 5.23
CA ALA A 197 -23.32 4.46 3.80
C ALA A 197 -23.40 3.00 3.34
N GLU A 198 -24.06 2.77 2.21
CA GLU A 198 -24.23 1.41 1.66
C GLU A 198 -22.90 0.73 1.31
N MET A 199 -21.88 1.50 0.95
CA MET A 199 -20.55 1.00 0.58
C MET A 199 -19.87 0.22 1.72
N TRP A 200 -20.21 0.50 2.99
CA TRP A 200 -19.62 -0.18 4.12
C TRP A 200 -20.02 -1.65 4.22
N ASN A 201 -21.09 -2.09 3.55
CA ASN A 201 -21.46 -3.51 3.52
C ASN A 201 -20.37 -4.37 2.87
N ASN A 202 -19.76 -3.89 1.78
CA ASN A 202 -18.69 -4.59 1.09
C ASN A 202 -17.38 -4.57 1.90
N VAL A 203 -17.08 -3.44 2.54
CA VAL A 203 -15.93 -3.32 3.47
C VAL A 203 -16.10 -4.28 4.65
N LYS A 204 -17.28 -4.28 5.29
CA LYS A 204 -17.62 -5.20 6.39
C LYS A 204 -17.44 -6.67 5.98
N ALA A 205 -17.95 -7.07 4.81
CA ALA A 205 -17.81 -8.45 4.34
C ALA A 205 -16.33 -8.85 4.16
N ARG A 206 -15.49 -7.94 3.66
CA ARG A 206 -14.03 -8.16 3.56
C ARG A 206 -13.37 -8.27 4.93
N MET A 207 -13.70 -7.36 5.86
CA MET A 207 -13.22 -7.44 7.24
C MET A 207 -13.62 -8.77 7.92
N GLU A 208 -14.87 -9.21 7.77
CA GLU A 208 -15.36 -10.48 8.31
C GLU A 208 -14.62 -11.70 7.73
N ALA A 209 -14.13 -11.62 6.51
CA ALA A 209 -13.28 -12.66 5.93
C ALA A 209 -11.86 -12.67 6.52
N GLU A 210 -11.37 -11.53 7.01
CA GLU A 210 -10.03 -11.38 7.59
C GLU A 210 -9.97 -11.69 9.09
N ILE A 211 -11.01 -11.38 9.87
CA ILE A 211 -10.99 -11.60 11.33
C ILE A 211 -10.76 -13.05 11.75
N VAL A 212 -11.00 -14.01 10.85
CA VAL A 212 -10.72 -15.45 11.08
C VAL A 212 -9.24 -15.72 11.34
N LYS A 213 -8.35 -14.82 10.94
CA LYS A 213 -6.90 -14.85 11.23
C LYS A 213 -6.58 -14.55 12.69
N TYR A 214 -7.52 -13.97 13.44
CA TYR A 214 -7.33 -13.49 14.82
C TYR A 214 -8.34 -14.17 15.79
N PRO A 215 -8.28 -15.50 15.98
CA PRO A 215 -9.29 -16.26 16.73
C PRO A 215 -9.39 -15.92 18.23
N ASP A 216 -8.36 -15.27 18.79
CA ASP A 216 -8.31 -14.87 20.20
C ASP A 216 -8.82 -13.44 20.45
N VAL A 217 -9.40 -12.81 19.42
CA VAL A 217 -9.93 -11.44 19.46
C VAL A 217 -11.41 -11.47 19.12
N ASN A 218 -12.22 -10.83 19.96
CA ASN A 218 -13.63 -10.65 19.78
C ASN A 218 -13.90 -9.33 19.04
N PHE A 219 -14.22 -9.43 17.74
CA PHE A 219 -14.63 -8.29 16.94
C PHE A 219 -16.15 -8.09 17.00
N ILE A 220 -16.56 -6.92 17.47
CA ILE A 220 -17.96 -6.54 17.67
C ILE A 220 -18.33 -5.53 16.60
N PHE A 221 -18.94 -6.00 15.51
CA PHE A 221 -19.53 -5.13 14.50
C PHE A 221 -20.84 -4.56 15.03
N LEU A 222 -20.88 -3.24 15.24
CA LEU A 222 -22.12 -2.58 15.61
C LEU A 222 -23.05 -2.44 14.38
N ASP A 223 -24.33 -2.26 14.65
CA ASP A 223 -25.27 -1.82 13.63
C ASP A 223 -24.86 -0.42 13.11
N PRO A 224 -25.16 -0.08 11.84
CA PRO A 224 -24.83 1.23 11.30
C PRO A 224 -25.38 2.37 12.15
N ILE A 225 -24.50 3.29 12.54
CA ILE A 225 -24.89 4.45 13.37
C ILE A 225 -25.44 5.55 12.46
N MET A 226 -26.58 6.12 12.85
CA MET A 226 -27.33 7.05 12.00
C MET A 226 -27.07 8.51 12.37
N THR A 227 -26.92 8.81 13.66
CA THR A 227 -26.81 10.17 14.18
C THR A 227 -25.53 10.38 14.96
N PHE A 228 -25.09 11.63 15.04
CA PHE A 228 -23.90 11.95 15.83
C PHE A 228 -24.15 11.75 17.33
N GLU A 229 -25.38 11.98 17.81
CA GLU A 229 -25.74 11.69 19.21
C GLU A 229 -25.60 10.19 19.53
N GLU A 230 -26.06 9.31 18.64
CA GLU A 230 -25.92 7.85 18.80
C GLU A 230 -24.45 7.43 18.81
N TYR A 231 -23.64 8.02 17.92
CA TYR A 231 -22.18 7.83 17.93
C TYR A 231 -21.56 8.23 19.27
N GLN A 232 -21.91 9.42 19.78
CA GLN A 232 -21.41 9.92 21.05
C GLN A 232 -21.78 9.00 22.21
N GLN A 233 -23.04 8.57 22.29
CA GLN A 233 -23.52 7.64 23.30
C GLN A 233 -22.77 6.30 23.23
N THR A 234 -22.55 5.78 22.02
CA THR A 234 -21.82 4.53 21.79
C THR A 234 -20.38 4.63 22.31
N ILE A 235 -19.62 5.66 21.92
CA ILE A 235 -18.24 5.86 22.38
C ILE A 235 -18.17 5.98 23.91
N LEU A 236 -19.07 6.78 24.51
CA LEU A 236 -19.12 6.93 25.96
C LEU A 236 -19.49 5.62 26.67
N GLU A 237 -20.34 4.80 26.07
CA GLU A 237 -20.71 3.50 26.63
C GLU A 237 -19.52 2.54 26.64
N TYR A 238 -18.74 2.49 25.56
CA TYR A 238 -17.66 1.52 25.39
C TYR A 238 -16.33 1.95 26.04
N ASN A 239 -16.19 3.21 26.43
CA ASN A 239 -15.03 3.69 27.19
C ASN A 239 -14.72 2.77 28.39
N GLY A 240 -13.50 2.24 28.42
CA GLY A 240 -13.03 1.34 29.49
C GLY A 240 -13.66 -0.07 29.49
N LYS A 241 -14.42 -0.43 28.46
CA LYS A 241 -15.02 -1.77 28.31
C LYS A 241 -14.42 -2.61 27.20
N VAL A 242 -13.71 -1.99 26.27
CA VAL A 242 -13.09 -2.62 25.09
C VAL A 242 -11.67 -2.08 24.91
N ASP A 243 -10.85 -2.83 24.20
CA ASP A 243 -9.41 -2.58 24.10
C ASP A 243 -9.05 -1.75 22.87
N ALA A 244 -9.86 -1.80 21.81
CA ALA A 244 -9.66 -1.00 20.62
C ALA A 244 -10.97 -0.60 19.90
N LEU A 245 -10.88 0.49 19.15
CA LEU A 245 -11.95 1.04 18.32
C LEU A 245 -11.49 1.10 16.85
N CYS A 246 -12.11 0.30 16.00
CA CYS A 246 -11.94 0.41 14.55
C CYS A 246 -12.96 1.42 14.00
N LEU A 247 -12.45 2.54 13.50
CA LEU A 247 -13.25 3.54 12.81
C LEU A 247 -13.24 3.21 11.31
N VAL A 248 -14.38 2.77 10.77
CA VAL A 248 -14.54 2.42 9.33
C VAL A 248 -15.21 3.53 8.52
N GLY A 249 -16.32 4.10 9.00
CA GLY A 249 -17.10 5.14 8.29
C GLY A 249 -17.67 6.16 9.26
N VAL A 250 -17.27 7.44 9.19
CA VAL A 250 -17.73 8.49 10.12
C VAL A 250 -18.14 9.78 9.41
N PHE A 251 -18.64 9.66 8.18
CA PHE A 251 -18.92 10.78 7.28
C PHE A 251 -20.41 11.13 7.18
N ASN A 252 -21.29 10.16 7.45
CA ASN A 252 -22.74 10.30 7.19
C ASN A 252 -23.57 10.32 8.47
N TYR A 253 -23.09 10.97 9.53
CA TYR A 253 -23.89 11.24 10.70
C TYR A 253 -24.76 12.48 10.52
N ALA A 254 -26.01 12.40 10.99
CA ALA A 254 -26.88 13.55 11.10
C ALA A 254 -26.84 14.15 12.51
N ASP A 255 -26.91 15.47 12.62
CA ASP A 255 -27.11 16.18 13.89
C ASP A 255 -28.59 16.19 14.32
N GLU A 256 -28.92 16.90 15.39
CA GLU A 256 -30.29 17.03 15.91
C GLU A 256 -31.27 17.72 14.94
N ASN A 257 -30.75 18.49 13.98
CA ASN A 257 -31.53 19.19 12.96
C ASN A 257 -31.68 18.37 11.67
N GLY A 258 -30.97 17.23 11.57
CA GLY A 258 -30.89 16.40 10.37
C GLY A 258 -29.80 16.83 9.39
N ASP A 259 -28.97 17.80 9.75
CA ASP A 259 -27.86 18.28 8.93
C ASP A 259 -26.67 17.32 9.04
N SER A 260 -25.85 17.25 7.99
CA SER A 260 -24.66 16.37 7.98
C SER A 260 -23.55 16.94 8.87
N VAL A 261 -22.98 16.09 9.71
CA VAL A 261 -21.84 16.44 10.56
C VAL A 261 -20.54 16.16 9.80
N PHE A 262 -19.62 17.12 9.80
CA PHE A 262 -18.31 16.93 9.20
C PHE A 262 -17.52 15.87 9.97
N TYR A 263 -16.87 14.95 9.25
CA TYR A 263 -16.11 13.87 9.88
C TYR A 263 -14.97 14.40 10.78
N GLN A 264 -14.42 15.58 10.47
CA GLN A 264 -13.42 16.24 11.30
C GLN A 264 -13.97 16.60 12.68
N ASP A 265 -15.23 17.05 12.77
CA ASP A 265 -15.90 17.35 14.04
C ASP A 265 -16.15 16.06 14.85
N VAL A 266 -16.49 14.97 14.16
CA VAL A 266 -16.66 13.65 14.78
C VAL A 266 -15.34 13.15 15.36
N LEU A 267 -14.25 13.21 14.59
CA LEU A 267 -12.93 12.75 15.02
C LEU A 267 -12.37 13.63 16.13
N LYS A 268 -12.51 14.96 16.05
CA LYS A 268 -12.16 15.87 17.14
C LYS A 268 -12.91 15.55 18.42
N TRP A 269 -14.22 15.36 18.33
CA TRP A 269 -15.01 14.98 19.51
C TRP A 269 -14.55 13.62 20.07
N THR A 270 -14.19 12.67 19.19
CA THR A 270 -13.65 11.36 19.59
C THR A 270 -12.32 11.52 20.34
N GLU A 271 -11.43 12.38 19.87
CA GLU A 271 -10.17 12.70 20.56
C GLU A 271 -10.41 13.20 22.00
N GLU A 272 -11.41 14.09 22.14
CA GLU A 272 -11.72 14.78 23.38
C GLU A 272 -12.42 13.87 24.40
N ASN A 273 -13.19 12.86 23.94
CA ASN A 273 -14.11 12.10 24.77
C ASN A 273 -13.85 10.58 24.81
N SER A 274 -13.06 10.03 23.88
CA SER A 274 -12.69 8.62 23.85
C SER A 274 -11.33 8.37 24.51
N THR A 275 -11.29 7.35 25.36
CA THR A 275 -10.08 6.79 25.97
C THR A 275 -9.64 5.47 25.32
N ILE A 276 -10.36 5.04 24.28
CA ILE A 276 -10.12 3.78 23.57
C ILE A 276 -9.04 4.01 22.51
N PRO A 277 -7.97 3.22 22.46
CA PRO A 277 -7.04 3.18 21.33
C PRO A 277 -7.79 2.91 20.03
N ASP A 278 -7.61 3.79 19.03
CA ASP A 278 -8.40 3.76 17.81
C ASP A 278 -7.53 3.55 16.56
N PHE A 279 -8.08 2.89 15.55
CA PHE A 279 -7.39 2.68 14.28
C PHE A 279 -8.34 2.76 13.09
N SER A 280 -7.74 2.96 11.93
CA SER A 280 -8.39 3.05 10.63
C SER A 280 -7.54 2.33 9.57
N PHE A 281 -7.99 2.35 8.32
CA PHE A 281 -7.25 1.93 7.13
C PHE A 281 -7.32 2.99 6.01
N TRP A 282 -7.61 4.23 6.40
CA TRP A 282 -7.61 5.42 5.54
C TRP A 282 -6.87 6.56 6.23
N ILE A 283 -6.06 7.29 5.43
CA ILE A 283 -5.11 8.29 5.94
C ILE A 283 -5.81 9.54 6.51
N ASP A 284 -6.97 9.91 5.96
CA ASP A 284 -7.73 11.12 6.32
C ASP A 284 -8.15 11.17 7.80
N ARG A 285 -8.18 10.00 8.47
CA ARG A 285 -8.52 9.91 9.89
C ARG A 285 -7.36 10.22 10.81
N ILE A 286 -6.14 9.94 10.37
CA ILE A 286 -4.92 10.09 11.19
C ILE A 286 -4.65 11.56 11.43
N ASP A 287 -4.68 12.35 10.36
CA ASP A 287 -4.65 13.81 10.35
C ASP A 287 -5.59 14.47 11.38
N ASN A 288 -6.75 13.84 11.62
CA ASN A 288 -7.83 14.36 12.45
C ASN A 288 -7.94 13.72 13.84
N SER A 289 -6.99 12.86 14.25
CA SER A 289 -6.78 12.31 15.61
C SER A 289 -6.73 10.79 15.74
N THR A 290 -6.95 10.02 14.67
CA THR A 290 -6.89 8.56 14.81
C THR A 290 -5.46 8.11 15.13
N LEU A 291 -5.28 7.15 16.04
CA LEU A 291 -3.96 6.76 16.57
C LEU A 291 -3.08 6.11 15.50
N CYS A 292 -3.60 5.18 14.70
CA CYS A 292 -2.79 4.55 13.65
C CYS A 292 -3.63 3.99 12.49
N SER A 293 -2.99 3.84 11.32
CA SER A 293 -3.57 3.27 10.12
C SER A 293 -2.48 2.71 9.22
N VAL A 294 -2.74 1.56 8.60
CA VAL A 294 -2.13 1.18 7.34
C VAL A 294 -3.10 1.60 6.24
N ALA A 295 -2.84 2.74 5.61
CA ALA A 295 -3.71 3.30 4.60
C ALA A 295 -3.39 2.75 3.20
N ILE A 296 -4.38 2.73 2.30
CA ILE A 296 -4.13 2.47 0.89
C ILE A 296 -3.10 3.47 0.37
N SER A 297 -2.13 2.96 -0.40
CA SER A 297 -1.05 3.75 -0.98
C SER A 297 -1.08 3.62 -2.49
N GLY A 298 -1.32 4.74 -3.19
CA GLY A 298 -1.20 4.79 -4.66
C GLY A 298 0.21 4.37 -5.12
N TYR A 299 1.25 4.69 -4.34
CA TYR A 299 2.61 4.24 -4.60
C TYR A 299 2.74 2.72 -4.54
N GLU A 300 2.27 2.06 -3.48
CA GLU A 300 2.38 0.58 -3.36
C GLU A 300 1.53 -0.15 -4.41
N GLN A 301 0.38 0.43 -4.78
CA GLN A 301 -0.48 -0.05 -5.87
C GLN A 301 0.25 0.00 -7.20
N GLY A 302 0.85 1.16 -7.51
CA GLY A 302 1.71 1.33 -8.68
C GLY A 302 2.91 0.39 -8.65
N TYR A 303 3.61 0.29 -7.52
CA TYR A 303 4.80 -0.55 -7.35
C TYR A 303 4.50 -2.02 -7.65
N THR A 304 3.43 -2.56 -7.06
CA THR A 304 3.00 -3.94 -7.32
C THR A 304 2.60 -4.13 -8.79
N ALA A 305 1.96 -3.14 -9.42
CA ALA A 305 1.67 -3.17 -10.85
C ALA A 305 2.95 -3.11 -11.71
N GLY A 306 3.97 -2.39 -11.27
CA GLY A 306 5.30 -2.33 -11.90
C GLY A 306 5.99 -3.70 -11.85
N GLU A 307 5.95 -4.40 -10.71
CA GLU A 307 6.49 -5.76 -10.58
C GLU A 307 5.77 -6.76 -11.50
N ILE A 308 4.46 -6.59 -11.70
CA ILE A 308 3.69 -7.37 -12.67
C ILE A 308 4.12 -7.03 -14.10
N ALA A 309 4.30 -5.75 -14.41
CA ALA A 309 4.76 -5.31 -15.73
C ALA A 309 6.18 -5.81 -16.04
N GLU A 310 7.08 -5.85 -15.05
CA GLU A 310 8.42 -6.43 -15.20
C GLU A 310 8.34 -7.92 -15.56
N GLN A 311 7.49 -8.69 -14.86
CA GLN A 311 7.28 -10.11 -15.19
C GLN A 311 6.79 -10.32 -16.63
N ILE A 312 5.91 -9.45 -17.12
CA ILE A 312 5.39 -9.53 -18.49
C ILE A 312 6.46 -9.11 -19.52
N LEU A 313 7.07 -7.94 -19.32
CA LEU A 313 7.98 -7.34 -20.30
C LEU A 313 9.35 -8.02 -20.33
N VAL A 314 9.92 -8.34 -19.18
CA VAL A 314 11.28 -8.85 -19.03
C VAL A 314 11.29 -10.37 -18.95
N ASP A 315 10.53 -10.94 -18.02
CA ASP A 315 10.51 -12.39 -17.79
C ASP A 315 9.64 -13.13 -18.83
N LYS A 316 8.87 -12.38 -19.64
CA LYS A 316 7.98 -12.89 -20.69
C LYS A 316 6.94 -13.89 -20.15
N VAL A 317 6.48 -13.65 -18.92
CA VAL A 317 5.37 -14.38 -18.31
C VAL A 317 4.07 -13.95 -19.00
N ASP A 318 3.25 -14.92 -19.38
CA ASP A 318 1.93 -14.66 -19.97
C ASP A 318 1.03 -13.98 -18.90
N PRO A 319 0.37 -12.84 -19.21
CA PRO A 319 -0.52 -12.18 -18.26
C PRO A 319 -1.61 -13.09 -17.67
N ALA A 320 -2.04 -14.13 -18.41
CA ALA A 320 -3.02 -15.11 -17.95
C ALA A 320 -2.51 -15.99 -16.79
N GLU A 321 -1.19 -16.14 -16.68
CA GLU A 321 -0.54 -16.89 -15.60
C GLU A 321 -0.33 -16.02 -14.33
N ILE A 322 -0.50 -14.71 -14.44
CA ILE A 322 -0.34 -13.77 -13.33
C ILE A 322 -1.72 -13.49 -12.73
N PRO A 323 -2.05 -14.02 -11.53
CA PRO A 323 -3.34 -13.76 -10.91
C PRO A 323 -3.45 -12.28 -10.51
N THR A 324 -4.66 -11.74 -10.62
CA THR A 324 -4.97 -10.45 -10.01
C THR A 324 -4.73 -10.52 -8.50
N THR A 325 -4.21 -9.44 -7.93
CA THR A 325 -3.78 -9.37 -6.54
C THR A 325 -4.26 -8.09 -5.87
N HIS A 326 -3.90 -7.89 -4.61
CA HIS A 326 -4.00 -6.61 -3.89
C HIS A 326 -2.66 -6.35 -3.20
N THR A 327 -2.41 -5.11 -2.82
CA THR A 327 -1.15 -4.75 -2.16
C THR A 327 -1.02 -5.46 -0.80
N ALA A 328 0.17 -5.97 -0.51
CA ALA A 328 0.50 -6.47 0.83
C ALA A 328 0.88 -5.34 1.79
N LYS A 329 1.37 -4.22 1.25
CA LYS A 329 1.81 -3.04 1.98
C LYS A 329 0.84 -1.88 1.74
N GLY A 330 0.71 -1.03 2.76
CA GLY A 330 0.08 0.27 2.66
C GLY A 330 0.96 1.35 3.29
N SER A 331 0.48 2.58 3.30
CA SER A 331 1.15 3.67 4.02
C SER A 331 0.91 3.53 5.52
N VAL A 332 1.96 3.22 6.27
CA VAL A 332 1.91 3.14 7.73
C VAL A 332 1.92 4.54 8.29
N ALA A 333 0.90 4.90 9.07
CA ALA A 333 0.75 6.21 9.68
C ALA A 333 0.44 6.10 11.17
N ILE A 334 1.12 6.90 11.98
CA ILE A 334 0.98 6.92 13.44
C ILE A 334 0.82 8.36 13.93
N ASN A 335 -0.23 8.60 14.71
CA ASN A 335 -0.47 9.87 15.39
C ASN A 335 0.10 9.83 16.82
N THR A 336 1.31 10.36 16.99
CA THR A 336 1.97 10.39 18.30
C THR A 336 1.27 11.31 19.29
N LYS A 337 0.55 12.34 18.80
CA LYS A 337 -0.24 13.23 19.64
C LYS A 337 -1.42 12.47 20.27
N ARG A 338 -2.10 11.63 19.48
CA ARG A 338 -3.15 10.74 19.98
C ARG A 338 -2.59 9.70 20.93
N ALA A 339 -1.42 9.11 20.62
CA ALA A 339 -0.74 8.18 21.53
C ALA A 339 -0.48 8.82 22.90
N GLU A 340 0.07 10.04 22.92
CA GLU A 340 0.29 10.80 24.16
C GLU A 340 -1.01 11.05 24.94
N LYS A 341 -2.09 11.42 24.24
CA LYS A 341 -3.42 11.65 24.86
C LYS A 341 -3.97 10.38 25.51
N LEU A 342 -3.75 9.23 24.89
CA LEU A 342 -4.15 7.91 25.39
C LEU A 342 -3.18 7.36 26.44
N GLY A 343 -2.05 8.03 26.69
CA GLY A 343 -1.02 7.57 27.63
C GLY A 343 -0.21 6.37 27.11
N LEU A 344 -0.16 6.20 25.79
CA LEU A 344 0.56 5.12 25.11
C LEU A 344 2.00 5.56 24.76
N THR A 345 2.92 4.60 24.72
CA THR A 345 4.28 4.79 24.23
C THR A 345 4.44 3.99 22.95
N VAL A 346 4.84 4.64 21.86
CA VAL A 346 5.10 3.98 20.58
C VAL A 346 6.59 3.69 20.47
N ASP A 347 6.94 2.47 20.08
CA ASP A 347 8.33 2.07 19.90
C ASP A 347 9.02 2.87 18.79
N ALA A 348 10.31 3.18 18.99
CA ALA A 348 11.05 4.02 18.06
C ALA A 348 11.20 3.37 16.67
N ASP A 349 11.30 2.04 16.61
CA ASP A 349 11.43 1.31 15.34
C ASP A 349 10.16 1.47 14.48
N LEU A 350 8.97 1.43 15.10
CA LEU A 350 7.70 1.71 14.42
C LEU A 350 7.65 3.13 13.85
N LEU A 351 8.12 4.12 14.61
CA LEU A 351 8.14 5.52 14.17
C LEU A 351 9.11 5.78 13.02
N LEU A 352 10.16 4.96 12.87
CA LEU A 352 11.11 5.09 11.76
C LEU A 352 10.57 4.57 10.43
N SER A 353 9.56 3.69 10.48
CA SER A 353 8.91 3.10 9.30
C SER A 353 7.53 3.71 9.00
N ALA A 354 7.08 4.70 9.77
CA ALA A 354 5.75 5.28 9.64
C ALA A 354 5.81 6.77 9.29
N GLU A 355 4.78 7.25 8.61
CA GLU A 355 4.44 8.66 8.58
C GLU A 355 3.96 9.10 9.97
N VAL A 356 4.64 10.09 10.55
CA VAL A 356 4.41 10.52 11.93
C VAL A 356 3.63 11.83 11.98
N TYR A 357 2.45 11.76 12.61
CA TYR A 357 1.58 12.91 12.85
C TYR A 357 1.71 13.37 14.29
N SER A 358 2.35 14.53 14.49
CA SER A 358 2.61 15.10 15.81
C SER A 358 1.67 16.24 16.19
N LYS A 359 0.71 16.59 15.33
CA LYS A 359 -0.31 17.61 15.56
C LYS A 359 -1.61 17.24 14.87
N TYR A 360 -2.73 17.77 15.36
CA TYR A 360 -4.02 17.62 14.69
C TYR A 360 -4.21 18.69 13.61
N GLN A 361 -5.01 18.40 12.58
CA GLN A 361 -5.32 19.36 11.50
C GLN A 361 -5.89 20.70 11.99
N TRP A 362 -6.62 20.71 13.10
CA TRP A 362 -7.17 21.96 13.69
C TRP A 362 -6.18 22.72 14.58
N GLU A 363 -4.96 22.22 14.75
CA GLU A 363 -3.89 22.90 15.49
C GLU A 363 -2.99 23.66 14.50
N GLU A 364 -2.98 25.00 14.64
CA GLU A 364 -2.17 25.92 13.81
C GLU A 364 -0.68 25.52 13.77
#